data_AF-A0A645HTP8-F1
#
_entry.id   AF-A0A645HTP8-F1
#
_cell.length_a   1.000
_cell.length_b   1.000
_cell.length_c   1.000
_cell.angle_alpha   90.00
_cell.angle_beta   90.00
_cell.angle_gamma   90.00
#
_symmetry.space_group_name_H-M   'P 1'
#
loop_
_entity.id
_entity.type
_entity.pdbx_description
1 polymer ?
#
loop_
_entity_poly.entity_id
_entity_poly.type
_entity_poly.pdbx_seq_one_letter_code
_entity_poly.pdbx_strand_id
1 'polypeptide(L)'
;MLAPTHEEHLKIVAESILKLPPCQTTGLTTAAQIRNAAFCEAAYGAMAVSALVTAGVSGNALRAGDRATLDQKDGRPFILGGTINVILAIGADLPDGTMLQAFMTCTEAKTAALERLGCKSVVSENGATGTGTDGVVIIARPGSGLRMTDAGKHFKLGELIGQTVEAAVREALHLQEGWTS
;
A
#
# COMPACT_ATOMS: atom_id res chain seq x y z
N MET A 1 8.50 -19.41 1.24
CA MET A 1 8.51 -19.00 -0.18
C MET A 1 8.56 -20.25 -1.05
N LEU A 2 7.91 -20.28 -2.22
CA LEU A 2 7.85 -21.47 -3.11
C LEU A 2 8.97 -21.47 -4.18
N ALA A 3 9.71 -20.38 -4.32
CA ALA A 3 10.81 -20.21 -5.28
C ALA A 3 11.91 -19.31 -4.66
N PRO A 4 13.11 -19.24 -5.26
CA PRO A 4 14.21 -18.38 -4.78
C PRO A 4 13.93 -16.88 -4.91
N THR A 5 13.16 -16.47 -5.93
CA THR A 5 12.79 -15.07 -6.15
C THR A 5 11.34 -14.79 -5.76
N HIS A 6 11.08 -13.56 -5.33
CA HIS A 6 9.72 -13.09 -5.02
C HIS A 6 8.80 -13.14 -6.25
N GLU A 7 9.31 -12.78 -7.43
CA GLU A 7 8.56 -12.81 -8.68
C GLU A 7 8.15 -14.24 -9.07
N GLU A 8 9.09 -15.19 -9.06
CA GLU A 8 8.77 -16.60 -9.35
C GLU A 8 7.81 -17.18 -8.32
N HIS A 9 7.96 -16.81 -7.05
CA HIS A 9 7.04 -17.22 -6.01
C HIS A 9 5.62 -16.78 -6.31
N LEU A 10 5.42 -15.51 -6.67
CA LEU A 10 4.10 -14.98 -7.03
C LEU A 10 3.54 -15.64 -8.29
N LYS A 11 4.37 -15.91 -9.31
CA LYS A 11 3.95 -16.65 -10.51
C LYS A 11 3.45 -18.05 -10.18
N ILE A 12 4.17 -18.80 -9.33
CA ILE A 12 3.75 -20.13 -8.88
C ILE A 12 2.44 -20.04 -8.09
N VAL A 13 2.30 -19.07 -7.18
CA VAL A 13 1.06 -18.88 -6.41
C VAL A 13 -0.13 -18.59 -7.35
N ALA A 14 0.04 -17.68 -8.31
CA ALA A 14 -1.01 -17.34 -9.26
C ALA A 14 -1.44 -18.57 -10.08
N GLU A 15 -0.50 -19.24 -10.74
CA GLU A 15 -0.79 -20.34 -11.66
C GLU A 15 -1.19 -21.64 -10.95
N SER A 16 -0.38 -22.06 -9.98
CA SER A 16 -0.47 -23.39 -9.40
C SER A 16 -1.51 -23.47 -8.27
N ILE A 17 -1.68 -22.41 -7.49
CA ILE A 17 -2.58 -22.38 -6.33
C ILE A 17 -3.90 -21.70 -6.67
N LEU A 18 -3.86 -20.45 -7.16
CA LEU A 18 -5.06 -19.64 -7.39
C LEU A 18 -5.72 -19.89 -8.76
N LYS A 19 -5.04 -20.59 -9.67
CA LYS A 19 -5.49 -20.84 -11.04
C LYS A 19 -5.77 -19.55 -11.83
N LEU A 20 -4.95 -18.52 -11.59
CA LEU A 20 -5.00 -17.23 -12.25
C LEU A 20 -3.92 -17.11 -13.33
N PRO A 21 -4.18 -16.41 -14.45
CA PRO A 21 -3.19 -16.18 -15.51
C PRO A 21 -2.06 -15.26 -15.03
N PRO A 22 -0.80 -15.73 -14.93
CA PRO A 22 0.28 -14.93 -14.35
C PRO A 22 0.56 -13.62 -15.09
N CYS A 23 0.44 -13.62 -16.42
CA CYS A 23 0.69 -12.43 -17.25
C CYS A 23 -0.41 -11.35 -17.15
N GLN A 24 -1.51 -11.63 -16.46
CA GLN A 24 -2.63 -10.70 -16.25
C GLN A 24 -2.95 -10.51 -14.76
N THR A 25 -2.08 -11.00 -13.88
CA THR A 25 -2.29 -10.96 -12.44
C THR A 25 -1.14 -10.19 -11.80
N THR A 26 -1.47 -9.37 -10.82
CA THR A 26 -0.50 -8.75 -9.92
C THR A 26 -0.85 -9.12 -8.48
N GLY A 27 0.12 -9.02 -7.58
CA GLY A 27 -0.08 -9.38 -6.18
C GLY A 27 1.02 -8.83 -5.29
N LEU A 28 0.74 -8.85 -3.99
CA LEU A 28 1.67 -8.44 -2.95
C LEU A 28 1.82 -9.60 -1.96
N THR A 29 3.02 -9.81 -1.43
CA THR A 29 3.17 -10.61 -0.20
C THR A 29 3.11 -9.69 1.01
N THR A 30 2.63 -10.20 2.14
CA THR A 30 2.55 -9.42 3.37
C THR A 30 3.08 -10.22 4.56
N ALA A 31 3.81 -9.54 5.45
CA ALA A 31 4.15 -10.05 6.78
C ALA A 31 3.04 -9.78 7.81
N ALA A 32 2.07 -8.90 7.48
CA ALA A 32 0.90 -8.66 8.31
C ALA A 32 -0.12 -9.80 8.15
N GLN A 33 -0.99 -10.00 9.14
CA GLN A 33 -1.94 -11.09 9.11
C GLN A 33 -3.16 -10.69 8.30
N ILE A 34 -3.47 -11.42 7.22
CA ILE A 34 -4.57 -11.09 6.30
C ILE A 34 -5.93 -10.97 7.02
N ARG A 35 -6.15 -11.70 8.12
CA ARG A 35 -7.39 -11.58 8.92
C ARG A 35 -7.61 -10.20 9.56
N ASN A 36 -6.55 -9.39 9.65
CA ASN A 36 -6.57 -8.02 10.18
C ASN A 36 -6.55 -6.98 9.05
N ALA A 37 -6.83 -7.39 7.81
CA ALA A 37 -6.96 -6.44 6.71
C ALA A 37 -8.14 -5.50 6.96
N ALA A 38 -7.93 -4.21 6.71
CA ALA A 38 -8.98 -3.20 6.78
C ALA A 38 -9.49 -2.85 5.38
N PHE A 39 -10.80 -2.65 5.27
CA PHE A 39 -11.44 -2.16 4.07
C PHE A 39 -12.13 -0.83 4.37
N CYS A 40 -11.82 0.20 3.60
CA CYS A 40 -12.50 1.48 3.65
C CYS A 40 -12.93 1.91 2.26
N GLU A 41 -14.03 2.65 2.19
CA GLU A 41 -14.55 3.20 0.95
C GLU A 41 -15.06 4.62 1.17
N ALA A 42 -14.80 5.49 0.20
CA ALA A 42 -15.37 6.83 0.15
C ALA A 42 -15.91 7.12 -1.26
N ALA A 43 -16.99 7.90 -1.31
CA ALA A 43 -17.67 8.22 -2.57
C ALA A 43 -18.03 9.71 -2.66
N TYR A 44 -18.03 10.23 -3.88
CA TYR A 44 -18.50 11.57 -4.21
C TYR A 44 -19.19 11.56 -5.58
N GLY A 45 -20.50 11.80 -5.60
CA GLY A 45 -21.29 11.67 -6.82
C GLY A 45 -21.20 10.26 -7.40
N ALA A 46 -20.76 10.14 -8.66
CA ALA A 46 -20.56 8.86 -9.33
C ALA A 46 -19.16 8.23 -9.09
N MET A 47 -18.26 8.93 -8.38
CA MET A 47 -16.90 8.47 -8.10
C MET A 47 -16.87 7.67 -6.79
N ALA A 48 -16.21 6.51 -6.82
CA ALA A 48 -15.94 5.70 -5.63
C ALA A 48 -14.45 5.32 -5.59
N VAL A 49 -13.89 5.36 -4.39
CA VAL A 49 -12.52 4.93 -4.08
C VAL A 49 -12.59 3.97 -2.90
N SER A 50 -12.01 2.78 -3.07
CA SER A 50 -12.00 1.75 -2.03
C SER A 50 -10.56 1.29 -1.79
N ALA A 51 -10.16 1.14 -0.53
CA ALA A 51 -8.83 0.67 -0.15
C ALA A 51 -8.94 -0.61 0.69
N LEU A 52 -8.22 -1.65 0.29
CA LEU A 52 -7.95 -2.83 1.10
C LEU A 52 -6.50 -2.77 1.58
N VAL A 53 -6.30 -2.74 2.89
CA VAL A 53 -4.98 -2.52 3.50
C VAL A 53 -4.65 -3.64 4.47
N THR A 54 -3.44 -4.18 4.36
CA THR A 54 -2.79 -4.89 5.49
C THR A 54 -1.66 -4.02 5.98
N ALA A 55 -1.51 -3.88 7.30
CA ALA A 55 -0.50 -3.00 7.86
C ALA A 55 0.11 -3.62 9.12
N GLY A 56 1.42 -3.57 9.22
CA GLY A 56 2.19 -3.85 10.43
C GLY A 56 3.50 -3.08 10.35
N VAL A 57 3.94 -2.52 11.47
CA VAL A 57 5.11 -1.63 11.57
C VAL A 57 6.14 -2.14 12.57
N SER A 58 5.76 -3.11 13.41
CA SER A 58 6.63 -3.68 14.44
C SER A 58 7.90 -4.28 13.86
N GLY A 59 9.03 -3.59 14.08
CA GLY A 59 10.35 -4.01 13.63
C GLY A 59 10.75 -3.58 12.21
N ASN A 60 9.88 -2.87 11.48
CA ASN A 60 10.14 -2.41 10.11
C ASN A 60 9.61 -1.00 9.80
N ALA A 61 9.14 -0.26 10.80
CA ALA A 61 8.83 1.15 10.61
C ALA A 61 10.09 1.91 10.18
N LEU A 62 10.10 2.52 9.00
CA LEU A 62 11.27 3.20 8.44
C LEU A 62 10.87 4.56 7.89
N ARG A 63 11.85 5.46 7.84
CA ARG A 63 11.70 6.79 7.22
C ARG A 63 12.52 6.86 5.93
N ALA A 64 11.91 7.38 4.88
CA ALA A 64 12.60 7.70 3.64
C ALA A 64 13.77 8.67 3.92
N GLY A 65 14.98 8.28 3.50
CA GLY A 65 16.21 9.02 3.77
C GLY A 65 16.97 8.59 5.03
N ASP A 66 16.45 7.66 5.83
CA ASP A 66 17.24 7.02 6.89
C ASP A 66 18.43 6.25 6.31
N ARG A 67 19.46 6.04 7.15
CA ARG A 67 20.63 5.26 6.77
C ARG A 67 20.21 3.83 6.42
N ALA A 68 20.54 3.39 5.21
CA ALA A 68 20.31 2.02 4.78
C ALA A 68 21.14 1.02 5.61
N THR A 69 20.51 -0.08 5.98
CA THR A 69 21.14 -1.21 6.70
C THR A 69 21.41 -2.41 5.79
N LEU A 70 20.94 -2.35 4.54
CA LEU A 70 21.07 -3.39 3.53
C LEU A 70 21.82 -2.87 2.30
N ASP A 71 22.67 -3.71 1.74
CA ASP A 71 23.32 -3.51 0.43
C ASP A 71 23.05 -4.77 -0.41
N GLN A 72 22.67 -4.59 -1.67
CA GLN A 72 22.43 -5.68 -2.62
C GLN A 72 23.68 -6.54 -2.84
N LYS A 73 24.89 -6.00 -2.63
CA LYS A 73 26.16 -6.71 -2.82
C LYS A 73 26.41 -7.83 -1.81
N ASP A 74 25.83 -7.73 -0.61
CA ASP A 74 26.11 -8.65 0.50
C ASP A 74 25.22 -9.90 0.49
N GLY A 75 24.21 -9.96 -0.39
CA GLY A 75 23.39 -11.15 -0.65
C GLY A 75 22.60 -11.69 0.56
N ARG A 76 22.44 -10.91 1.63
CA ARG A 76 21.79 -11.40 2.86
C ARG A 76 20.27 -11.46 2.69
N PRO A 77 19.63 -12.63 2.89
CA PRO A 77 18.18 -12.71 2.96
C PRO A 77 17.71 -11.94 4.19
N PHE A 78 16.66 -11.14 4.05
CA PHE A 78 16.10 -10.37 5.14
C PHE A 78 14.65 -10.79 5.40
N ILE A 79 14.40 -11.27 6.62
CA ILE A 79 13.06 -11.51 7.14
C ILE A 79 12.77 -10.35 8.07
N LEU A 80 11.76 -9.58 7.71
CA LEU A 80 11.52 -8.28 8.28
C LEU A 80 10.05 -8.26 8.73
N GLY A 81 9.84 -7.97 10.02
CA GLY A 81 8.52 -8.01 10.64
C GLY A 81 7.69 -6.80 10.22
N GLY A 82 6.43 -6.98 9.82
CA GLY A 82 5.56 -5.87 9.43
C GLY A 82 5.76 -5.42 7.98
N THR A 83 4.65 -5.07 7.32
CA THR A 83 4.58 -4.58 5.94
C THR A 83 3.28 -3.80 5.81
N ILE A 84 3.29 -2.68 5.10
CA ILE A 84 2.06 -1.96 4.74
C ILE A 84 1.79 -2.16 3.25
N ASN A 85 0.71 -2.87 2.94
CA ASN A 85 0.25 -3.07 1.59
C ASN A 85 -1.10 -2.36 1.39
N VAL A 86 -1.22 -1.59 0.31
CA VAL A 86 -2.46 -0.90 -0.06
C VAL A 86 -2.90 -1.36 -1.45
N ILE A 87 -4.09 -1.94 -1.55
CA ILE A 87 -4.78 -2.16 -2.82
C ILE A 87 -5.85 -1.09 -2.94
N LEU A 88 -5.66 -0.15 -3.85
CA LEU A 88 -6.54 0.99 -4.07
C LEU A 88 -7.33 0.81 -5.36
N ALA A 89 -8.64 0.62 -5.25
CA ALA A 89 -9.55 0.58 -6.38
C ALA A 89 -10.20 1.95 -6.60
N ILE A 90 -10.13 2.44 -7.83
CA ILE A 90 -10.72 3.70 -8.27
C ILE A 90 -11.71 3.39 -9.38
N GLY A 91 -12.99 3.71 -9.15
CA GLY A 91 -14.10 3.45 -10.08
C GLY A 91 -14.12 4.30 -11.34
N ALA A 92 -12.98 4.82 -11.79
CA ALA A 92 -12.84 5.77 -12.89
C ALA A 92 -11.77 5.32 -13.91
N ASP A 93 -11.86 5.89 -15.11
CA ASP A 93 -10.81 5.82 -16.12
C ASP A 93 -9.71 6.84 -15.79
N LEU A 94 -8.46 6.37 -15.73
CA LEU A 94 -7.31 7.17 -15.34
C LEU A 94 -6.24 7.06 -16.43
N PRO A 95 -5.80 8.17 -17.05
CA PRO A 95 -4.56 8.23 -17.80
C PRO A 95 -3.37 7.83 -16.93
N ASP A 96 -2.30 7.32 -17.53
CA ASP A 96 -1.08 6.88 -16.84
C ASP A 96 -0.52 7.94 -15.89
N GLY A 97 -0.50 9.22 -16.31
CA GLY A 97 -0.04 10.33 -15.47
C GLY A 97 -0.90 10.55 -14.23
N THR A 98 -2.23 10.37 -14.34
CA THR A 98 -3.15 10.46 -13.21
C THR A 98 -3.03 9.26 -12.29
N MET A 99 -2.78 8.07 -12.84
CA MET A 99 -2.49 6.88 -12.04
C MET A 99 -1.22 7.05 -11.21
N LEU A 100 -0.18 7.67 -11.76
CA LEU A 100 1.03 8.02 -11.02
C LEU A 100 0.78 9.06 -9.92
N GLN A 101 -0.05 10.08 -10.20
CA GLN A 101 -0.48 11.02 -9.16
C GLN A 101 -1.26 10.32 -8.05
N ALA A 102 -2.15 9.39 -8.38
CA ALA A 102 -2.90 8.60 -7.40
C ALA A 102 -1.96 7.76 -6.52
N PHE A 103 -0.92 7.16 -7.11
CA PHE A 103 0.13 6.44 -6.37
C PHE A 103 0.87 7.35 -5.38
N MET A 104 1.24 8.57 -5.80
CA MET A 104 1.88 9.56 -4.92
C MET A 104 0.96 9.96 -3.76
N THR A 105 -0.28 10.34 -4.06
CA THR A 105 -1.27 10.71 -3.04
C THR A 105 -1.55 9.56 -2.07
N CYS A 106 -1.65 8.32 -2.55
CA CYS A 106 -1.76 7.12 -1.73
C CYS A 106 -0.56 6.94 -0.78
N THR A 107 0.65 7.17 -1.28
CA THR A 107 1.89 7.07 -0.50
C THR A 107 1.96 8.12 0.61
N GLU A 108 1.55 9.35 0.30
CA GLU A 108 1.47 10.45 1.27
C GLU A 108 0.37 10.20 2.31
N ALA A 109 -0.78 9.66 1.92
CA ALA A 109 -1.88 9.33 2.82
C ALA A 109 -1.49 8.25 3.85
N LYS A 110 -0.80 7.20 3.39
CA LYS A 110 -0.19 6.19 4.26
C LYS A 110 0.81 6.83 5.22
N THR A 111 1.65 7.74 4.74
CA THR A 111 2.61 8.47 5.58
C THR A 111 1.90 9.33 6.63
N ALA A 112 0.82 10.03 6.24
CA ALA A 112 0.02 10.85 7.14
C ALA A 112 -0.65 10.03 8.24
N ALA A 113 -1.09 8.80 7.94
CA ALA A 113 -1.60 7.87 8.96
C ALA A 113 -0.53 7.55 10.01
N LEU A 114 0.69 7.23 9.58
CA LEU A 114 1.80 6.93 10.48
C LEU A 114 2.23 8.14 11.30
N GLU A 115 2.25 9.32 10.69
CA GLU A 115 2.54 10.59 11.37
C GLU A 115 1.50 10.88 12.45
N ARG A 116 0.21 10.74 12.14
CA ARG A 116 -0.89 10.89 13.10
C ARG A 116 -0.80 9.89 14.26
N LEU A 117 -0.34 8.66 13.99
CA LEU A 117 -0.12 7.63 15.00
C LEU A 117 1.16 7.86 15.83
N GLY A 118 1.97 8.86 15.49
CA GLY A 118 3.26 9.10 16.15
C GLY A 118 4.28 7.99 15.91
N CYS A 119 4.12 7.20 14.85
CA CYS A 119 5.00 6.06 14.55
C CYS A 119 6.43 6.54 14.24
N LYS A 120 7.41 5.99 14.96
CA LYS A 120 8.83 6.33 14.82
C LYS A 120 9.56 5.33 13.94
N SER A 121 10.61 5.79 13.28
CA SER A 121 11.53 4.90 12.60
C SER A 121 12.26 4.01 13.60
N VAL A 122 12.54 2.76 13.23
CA VAL A 122 13.40 1.86 14.01
C VAL A 122 14.89 2.17 13.83
N VAL A 123 15.26 3.08 12.93
CA VAL A 123 16.64 3.47 12.62
C VAL A 123 16.98 4.89 13.10
N SER A 124 16.00 5.77 13.25
CA SER A 124 16.20 7.16 13.69
C SER A 124 15.08 7.65 14.62
N GLU A 125 15.32 8.74 15.35
CA GLU A 125 14.32 9.37 16.25
C GLU A 125 13.19 10.11 15.50
N ASN A 126 13.21 10.08 14.16
CA ASN A 126 12.24 10.75 13.30
C ASN A 126 10.95 9.91 13.12
N GLY A 127 9.89 10.54 12.65
CA GLY A 127 8.66 9.82 12.27
C GLY A 127 8.87 8.91 11.06
N ALA A 128 8.33 7.69 11.11
CA ALA A 128 8.33 6.76 9.98
C ALA A 128 7.44 7.27 8.85
N THR A 129 7.81 6.96 7.61
CA THR A 129 7.02 7.28 6.40
C THR A 129 6.42 6.04 5.75
N GLY A 130 6.67 4.88 6.34
CA GLY A 130 6.28 3.60 5.80
C GLY A 130 7.03 2.47 6.49
N THR A 131 7.12 1.35 5.78
CA THR A 131 8.03 0.25 6.08
C THR A 131 9.04 0.06 4.96
N GLY A 132 10.06 -0.77 5.19
CA GLY A 132 11.05 -1.10 4.16
C GLY A 132 10.50 -1.93 2.99
N THR A 133 9.25 -2.40 3.08
CA THR A 133 8.65 -3.36 2.14
C THR A 133 7.25 -2.95 1.72
N ASP A 134 6.91 -1.67 1.80
CA ASP A 134 5.56 -1.20 1.44
C ASP A 134 5.19 -1.56 -0.01
N GLY A 135 3.97 -2.04 -0.20
CA GLY A 135 3.40 -2.36 -1.51
C GLY A 135 2.18 -1.52 -1.81
N VAL A 136 2.03 -1.06 -3.06
CA VAL A 136 0.82 -0.37 -3.52
C VAL A 136 0.41 -0.94 -4.86
N VAL A 137 -0.87 -1.30 -5.00
CA VAL A 137 -1.52 -1.65 -6.27
C VAL A 137 -2.64 -0.67 -6.52
N ILE A 138 -2.61 0.00 -7.68
CA ILE A 138 -3.69 0.87 -8.13
C ILE A 138 -4.52 0.10 -9.17
N ILE A 139 -5.83 0.05 -8.96
CA ILE A 139 -6.80 -0.55 -9.87
C ILE A 139 -7.68 0.57 -10.40
N ALA A 140 -7.66 0.79 -11.71
CA ALA A 140 -8.54 1.72 -12.40
C ALA A 140 -9.51 0.97 -13.32
N ARG A 141 -10.48 1.68 -13.89
CA ARG A 141 -11.47 1.13 -14.84
C ARG A 141 -11.33 1.82 -16.20
N PRO A 142 -10.43 1.35 -17.09
CA PRO A 142 -10.30 1.86 -18.44
C PRO A 142 -11.65 1.83 -19.18
N GLY A 143 -11.97 2.90 -19.91
CA GLY A 143 -13.23 3.03 -20.65
C GLY A 143 -14.46 3.36 -19.81
N SER A 144 -14.30 3.61 -18.50
CA SER A 144 -15.38 4.20 -17.69
C SER A 144 -15.84 5.54 -18.26
N GLY A 145 -17.15 5.82 -18.20
CA GLY A 145 -17.69 7.15 -18.55
C GLY A 145 -17.23 8.26 -17.60
N LEU A 146 -16.72 7.90 -16.42
CA LEU A 146 -16.08 8.82 -15.48
C LEU A 146 -14.56 8.79 -15.72
N ARG A 147 -14.04 9.83 -16.38
CA ARG A 147 -12.60 9.99 -16.65
C ARG A 147 -12.01 11.06 -15.74
N MET A 148 -11.00 10.69 -14.98
CA MET A 148 -10.29 11.59 -14.06
C MET A 148 -8.90 11.87 -14.61
N THR A 149 -8.54 13.16 -14.70
CA THR A 149 -7.24 13.59 -15.24
C THR A 149 -6.30 14.14 -14.17
N ASP A 150 -6.76 14.27 -12.92
CA ASP A 150 -5.93 14.71 -11.80
C ASP A 150 -6.32 13.98 -10.50
N ALA A 151 -5.31 13.50 -9.78
CA ALA A 151 -5.44 12.79 -8.51
C ALA A 151 -4.59 13.45 -7.41
N GLY A 152 -4.13 14.68 -7.63
CA GLY A 152 -3.43 15.49 -6.65
C GLY A 152 -4.36 16.00 -5.55
N LYS A 153 -3.76 16.43 -4.43
CA LYS A 153 -4.46 16.82 -3.19
C LYS A 153 -5.41 18.03 -3.31
N HIS A 154 -5.33 18.80 -4.40
CA HIS A 154 -6.29 19.88 -4.70
C HIS A 154 -7.61 19.38 -5.31
N PHE A 155 -7.62 18.14 -5.83
CA PHE A 155 -8.76 17.59 -6.57
C PHE A 155 -9.52 16.58 -5.72
N LYS A 156 -10.81 16.44 -6.03
CA LYS A 156 -11.72 15.57 -5.28
C LYS A 156 -11.26 14.10 -5.29
N LEU A 157 -10.68 13.61 -6.39
CA LEU A 157 -10.10 12.26 -6.42
C LEU A 157 -8.95 12.13 -5.41
N GLY A 158 -8.03 13.09 -5.37
CA GLY A 158 -6.93 13.09 -4.41
C GLY A 158 -7.41 13.17 -2.96
N GLU A 159 -8.44 13.97 -2.69
CA GLU A 159 -9.11 14.02 -1.37
C GLU A 159 -9.67 12.65 -0.97
N LEU A 160 -10.45 11.99 -1.85
CA LEU A 160 -11.02 10.67 -1.56
C LEU A 160 -9.94 9.62 -1.35
N ILE A 161 -8.88 9.60 -2.17
CA ILE A 161 -7.74 8.70 -1.99
C ILE A 161 -7.09 8.94 -0.62
N GLY A 162 -6.83 10.20 -0.29
CA GLY A 162 -6.24 10.60 0.99
C GLY A 162 -7.03 10.09 2.19
N GLN A 163 -8.33 10.38 2.22
CA GLN A 163 -9.23 9.96 3.29
C GLN A 163 -9.34 8.43 3.41
N THR A 164 -9.53 7.75 2.28
CA THR A 164 -9.78 6.30 2.26
C THR A 164 -8.53 5.52 2.69
N VAL A 165 -7.36 5.88 2.17
CA VAL A 165 -6.10 5.19 2.49
C VAL A 165 -5.67 5.47 3.93
N GLU A 166 -5.77 6.71 4.39
CA GLU A 166 -5.39 7.07 5.76
C GLU A 166 -6.24 6.33 6.80
N ALA A 167 -7.56 6.29 6.60
CA ALA A 167 -8.48 5.55 7.47
C ALA A 167 -8.18 4.04 7.46
N ALA A 168 -7.98 3.45 6.28
CA ALA A 168 -7.70 2.02 6.15
C ALA A 168 -6.36 1.62 6.79
N VAL A 169 -5.32 2.46 6.68
CA VAL A 169 -4.02 2.20 7.32
C VAL A 169 -4.14 2.24 8.83
N ARG A 170 -4.85 3.23 9.39
CA ARG A 170 -5.08 3.30 10.84
C ARG A 170 -5.86 2.10 11.37
N GLU A 171 -6.94 1.74 10.69
CA GLU A 171 -7.75 0.58 11.08
C GLU A 171 -6.93 -0.72 11.00
N ALA A 172 -6.16 -0.93 9.92
CA ALA A 172 -5.33 -2.12 9.79
C ALA A 172 -4.25 -2.19 10.90
N LEU A 173 -3.64 -1.06 11.28
CA LEU A 173 -2.68 -1.02 12.39
C LEU A 173 -3.33 -1.22 13.75
N HIS A 174 -4.55 -0.73 13.95
CA HIS A 174 -5.34 -1.01 15.14
C HIS A 174 -5.62 -2.51 15.28
N LEU A 175 -6.12 -3.15 14.21
CA LEU A 175 -6.42 -4.58 14.19
C LEU A 175 -5.16 -5.45 14.31
N GLN A 176 -4.03 -5.03 13.74
CA GLN A 176 -2.80 -5.82 13.71
C GLN A 176 -1.99 -5.72 15.01
N GLU A 177 -1.81 -4.50 15.55
CA GLU A 177 -0.86 -4.23 16.64
C GLU A 177 -1.46 -3.37 17.78
N GLY A 178 -2.75 -3.05 17.72
CA GLY A 178 -3.45 -2.31 18.78
C GLY A 178 -3.15 -0.82 18.82
N TRP A 179 -2.64 -0.23 17.73
CA TRP A 179 -2.41 1.22 17.68
C TRP A 179 -3.72 1.99 17.85
N THR A 180 -3.65 3.07 18.61
CA THR A 180 -4.77 3.99 18.81
C THR A 180 -4.26 5.42 18.67
N SER A 181 -4.80 6.18 17.71
CA SER A 181 -4.71 7.64 17.63
C SER A 181 -6.03 8.23 17.22
#